data_AF-A0A4V3XCU5-F1
#
_entry.id   AF-A0A4V3XCU5-F1
#
_cell.length_a   1.000
_cell.length_b   1.000
_cell.length_c   1.000
_cell.angle_alpha   90.00
_cell.angle_beta   90.00
_cell.angle_gamma   90.00
#
_symmetry.space_group_name_H-M   'P 1'
#
loop_
_entity.id
_entity.type
_entity.pdbx_description
1 polymer ?
#
loop_
_entity_poly.entity_id
_entity_poly.type
_entity_poly.pdbx_seq_one_letter_code
_entity_poly.pdbx_strand_id
1 'polypeptide(L)'
;MRGNVVAAVARRIRQVRHRPACRRYAQKAQNNLSRDGVSGGNPAFVVKEEPVDPRPPWLFTSATLLRVTIIPVGLIYAVFYHDFGEDEHVFMPPRRWLQRQKERFLTLSPAEKHLADDANKPTE
;
A
#
# COMPACT_ATOMS: atom_id res chain seq x y z
N MET A 1 -27.16 -48.47 5.16
CA MET A 1 -26.72 -47.53 6.21
C MET A 1 -25.20 -47.40 6.18
N ARG A 2 -24.65 -46.40 5.48
CA ARG A 2 -23.23 -45.95 5.55
C ARG A 2 -23.02 -44.93 4.44
N GLY A 3 -22.90 -43.65 4.81
CA GLY A 3 -22.63 -42.60 3.83
C GLY A 3 -23.11 -41.23 4.32
N ASN A 4 -22.67 -40.79 5.50
CA ASN A 4 -22.98 -39.46 6.03
C ASN A 4 -21.87 -38.97 6.99
N VAL A 5 -20.60 -39.13 6.61
CA VAL A 5 -19.48 -38.64 7.46
C VAL A 5 -18.52 -37.71 6.72
N VAL A 6 -18.65 -37.55 5.39
CA VAL A 6 -17.74 -36.67 4.61
C VAL A 6 -18.13 -35.18 4.68
N ALA A 7 -19.35 -34.85 5.14
CA ALA A 7 -19.85 -33.48 5.17
C ALA A 7 -19.36 -32.62 6.36
N ALA A 8 -18.56 -33.18 7.30
CA ALA A 8 -18.28 -32.54 8.59
C ALA A 8 -16.97 -31.72 8.67
N VAL A 9 -16.12 -31.71 7.63
CA VAL A 9 -14.79 -31.05 7.71
C VAL A 9 -14.71 -29.73 6.92
N ALA A 10 -15.72 -29.38 6.12
CA ALA A 10 -15.67 -28.24 5.19
C ALA A 10 -16.28 -26.92 5.71
N ARG A 11 -16.25 -26.63 7.02
CA ARG A 11 -16.80 -25.36 7.57
C ARG A 11 -15.88 -24.67 8.57
N ARG A 12 -14.60 -24.52 8.21
CA ARG A 12 -13.67 -23.67 8.98
C ARG A 12 -12.84 -22.72 8.13
N ILE A 13 -13.44 -22.16 7.08
CA ILE A 13 -12.88 -20.97 6.42
C ILE A 13 -13.41 -19.74 7.17
N ARG A 14 -12.60 -19.38 8.15
CA ARG A 14 -12.58 -18.15 8.93
C ARG A 14 -12.80 -16.95 7.99
N GLN A 15 -13.98 -16.32 8.06
CA GLN A 15 -14.23 -15.03 7.43
C GLN A 15 -13.23 -14.01 7.99
N VAL A 16 -12.13 -13.78 7.27
CA VAL A 16 -11.30 -12.59 7.46
C VAL A 16 -12.07 -11.45 6.80
N ARG A 17 -13.04 -10.93 7.55
CA ARG A 17 -13.77 -9.71 7.21
C ARG A 17 -12.74 -8.59 7.23
N HIS A 18 -12.28 -8.16 6.05
CA HIS A 18 -11.52 -6.92 5.88
C HIS A 18 -12.35 -5.79 6.51
N ARG A 19 -11.97 -5.38 7.72
CA ARG A 19 -12.55 -4.21 8.38
C ARG A 19 -11.88 -2.99 7.74
N PRO A 20 -12.61 -2.13 7.01
CA PRO A 20 -12.03 -0.91 6.50
C PRO A 20 -11.55 -0.04 7.67
N ALA A 21 -10.31 0.44 7.58
CA ALA A 21 -9.68 1.31 8.58
C ALA A 21 -10.49 2.59 8.86
N CYS A 22 -11.37 2.98 7.93
CA CYS A 22 -12.30 4.11 8.06
C CYS A 22 -13.24 4.00 9.28
N ARG A 23 -13.42 2.79 9.85
CA ARG A 23 -14.25 2.62 11.05
C ARG A 23 -13.61 3.20 12.31
N ARG A 24 -12.28 3.34 12.38
CA ARG A 24 -11.61 3.84 13.61
C ARG A 24 -11.82 5.34 13.84
N TYR A 25 -11.88 6.14 12.77
CA TYR A 25 -12.17 7.58 12.89
C TYR A 25 -13.63 7.83 13.27
N ALA A 26 -14.58 7.11 12.65
CA ALA A 26 -16.00 7.20 13.01
C ALA A 26 -16.28 6.72 14.45
N GLN A 27 -15.57 5.69 14.91
CA GLN A 27 -15.74 5.13 16.24
C GLN A 27 -15.21 6.07 17.35
N LYS A 28 -14.16 6.86 17.08
CA LYS A 28 -13.67 7.89 18.03
C LYS A 28 -14.67 9.05 18.17
N ALA A 29 -15.36 9.42 17.09
CA ALA A 29 -16.44 10.40 17.14
C ALA A 29 -17.64 9.90 17.97
N GLN A 30 -18.06 8.65 17.80
CA GLN A 30 -19.17 8.07 18.56
C GLN A 30 -18.88 7.90 20.06
N ASN A 31 -17.65 7.52 20.44
CA ASN A 31 -17.30 7.36 21.86
C ASN A 31 -17.29 8.68 22.64
N ASN A 32 -17.05 9.82 21.97
CA ASN A 32 -17.17 11.13 22.61
C ASN A 32 -18.64 11.51 22.85
N LEU A 33 -19.53 11.21 21.89
CA LEU A 33 -20.98 11.45 22.00
C LEU A 33 -21.65 10.68 23.13
N SER A 34 -21.16 9.48 23.49
CA SER A 34 -21.75 8.68 24.57
C SER A 34 -21.26 9.05 25.97
N ARG A 35 -20.23 9.91 26.10
CA ARG A 35 -19.64 10.28 27.40
C ARG A 35 -20.30 11.52 28.01
N ASP A 36 -21.12 12.24 27.25
CA ASP A 36 -21.79 13.48 27.69
C ASP A 36 -23.16 13.22 28.37
N GLY A 37 -23.45 11.97 28.70
CA GLY A 37 -24.77 11.52 29.12
C GLY A 37 -25.00 11.31 30.61
N VAL A 38 -24.32 12.00 31.54
CA VAL A 38 -24.74 12.08 32.96
C VAL A 38 -24.22 13.36 33.61
N SER A 39 -25.08 14.36 33.81
CA SER A 39 -25.22 15.10 35.09
C SER A 39 -26.31 16.17 34.94
N GLY A 40 -27.28 16.16 35.85
CA GLY A 40 -28.40 17.11 35.86
C GLY A 40 -27.99 18.55 36.21
N GLY A 41 -28.81 19.50 35.75
CA GLY A 41 -28.79 20.92 36.11
C GLY A 41 -28.21 21.82 35.02
N ASN A 42 -29.05 22.53 34.27
CA ASN A 42 -28.62 23.54 33.27
C ASN A 42 -27.93 24.72 33.99
N PRO A 43 -26.69 25.10 33.63
CA PRO A 43 -26.52 26.19 32.65
C PRO A 43 -25.22 26.11 31.81
N ALA A 44 -25.17 26.89 30.73
CA ALA A 44 -24.02 27.11 29.86
C ALA A 44 -23.63 25.90 28.99
N PHE A 45 -24.24 25.83 27.81
CA PHE A 45 -23.59 25.31 26.62
C PHE A 45 -22.30 26.13 26.41
N VAL A 46 -21.23 25.70 27.06
CA VAL A 46 -19.88 26.14 26.72
C VAL A 46 -19.64 25.56 25.34
N VAL A 47 -20.01 26.34 24.31
CA VAL A 47 -19.42 26.20 22.99
C VAL A 47 -17.93 26.25 23.25
N LYS A 48 -17.27 25.08 23.26
CA LYS A 48 -15.83 25.06 23.08
C LYS A 48 -15.65 25.55 21.65
N GLU A 49 -15.42 26.85 21.51
CA GLU A 49 -14.86 27.39 20.29
C GLU A 49 -13.50 26.69 20.16
N GLU A 50 -13.49 25.61 19.39
CA GLU A 50 -12.27 24.94 18.98
C GLU A 50 -11.36 26.03 18.41
N PRO A 51 -10.17 26.25 18.97
CA PRO A 51 -9.28 27.29 18.51
C PRO A 51 -9.08 27.16 17.00
N VAL A 52 -9.53 28.17 16.24
CA VAL A 52 -9.39 28.18 14.79
C VAL A 52 -7.91 28.30 14.48
N ASP A 53 -7.36 27.23 13.92
CA ASP A 53 -5.97 27.16 13.53
C ASP A 53 -5.69 28.17 12.40
N PRO A 54 -4.76 29.12 12.56
CA PRO A 54 -4.46 30.13 11.55
C PRO A 54 -3.72 29.57 10.32
N ARG A 55 -3.33 28.29 10.34
CA ARG A 55 -2.54 27.68 9.26
C ARG A 55 -3.41 27.46 8.02
N PRO A 56 -2.92 27.83 6.82
CA PRO A 56 -3.67 27.57 5.60
C PRO A 56 -3.87 26.07 5.37
N PRO A 57 -5.05 25.63 4.90
CA PRO A 57 -5.42 24.21 4.82
C PRO A 57 -4.52 23.39 3.89
N TRP A 58 -3.86 24.03 2.91
CA TRP A 58 -2.94 23.37 1.98
C TRP A 58 -1.64 22.91 2.64
N LEU A 59 -1.25 23.46 3.80
CA LEU A 59 -0.08 22.99 4.53
C LEU A 59 -0.26 21.55 5.02
N PHE A 60 -1.46 21.20 5.48
CA PHE A 60 -1.73 19.85 5.97
C PHE A 60 -1.78 18.84 4.82
N THR A 61 -2.35 19.23 3.68
CA THR A 61 -2.41 18.36 2.50
C THR A 61 -1.02 18.15 1.91
N SER A 62 -0.21 19.21 1.78
CA SER A 62 1.18 19.11 1.31
C SER A 62 2.06 18.29 2.24
N ALA A 63 1.97 18.50 3.57
CA ALA A 63 2.72 17.70 4.54
C ALA A 63 2.32 16.23 4.51
N THR A 64 1.04 15.95 4.31
CA THR A 64 0.54 14.58 4.16
C THR A 64 1.04 13.95 2.87
N LEU A 65 0.94 14.66 1.74
CA LEU A 65 1.46 14.23 0.45
C LEU A 65 2.95 13.93 0.54
N LEU A 66 3.74 14.84 1.11
CA LEU A 66 5.18 14.71 1.24
C LEU A 66 5.57 13.44 2.01
N ARG A 67 4.87 13.15 3.13
CA ARG A 67 5.13 11.95 3.91
C ARG A 67 4.77 10.68 3.15
N VAL A 68 3.66 10.70 2.43
CA VAL A 68 3.18 9.56 1.65
C VAL A 68 4.00 9.34 0.39
N THR A 69 4.67 10.36 -0.15
CA THR A 69 5.51 10.24 -1.36
C THR A 69 6.98 10.00 -1.05
N ILE A 70 7.60 10.75 -0.13
CA ILE A 70 9.04 10.65 0.14
C ILE A 70 9.43 9.25 0.60
N ILE A 71 8.68 8.67 1.54
CA ILE A 71 9.01 7.37 2.11
C ILE A 71 9.04 6.26 1.04
N PRO A 72 7.97 6.03 0.25
CA PRO A 72 8.03 4.99 -0.78
C PRO A 72 9.02 5.32 -1.90
N VAL A 73 9.16 6.59 -2.30
CA VAL A 73 10.14 6.98 -3.33
C VAL A 73 11.57 6.67 -2.87
N GLY A 74 11.90 7.01 -1.62
CA GLY A 74 13.21 6.70 -1.04
C GLY A 74 13.48 5.19 -0.99
N LEU A 75 12.47 4.39 -0.63
CA LEU A 75 12.59 2.92 -0.63
C LEU A 75 12.82 2.37 -2.04
N ILE A 76 12.07 2.83 -3.04
CA ILE A 76 12.25 2.41 -4.44
C ILE A 76 13.64 2.80 -4.93
N TYR A 77 14.08 4.03 -4.63
CA TYR A 77 15.40 4.51 -4.99
C TYR A 77 16.50 3.64 -4.35
N ALA A 78 16.41 3.37 -3.06
CA ALA A 78 17.36 2.52 -2.35
C ALA A 78 17.43 1.11 -2.98
N VAL A 79 16.28 0.47 -3.19
CA VAL A 79 16.23 -0.91 -3.69
C VAL A 79 16.75 -1.02 -5.12
N PHE A 80 16.39 -0.11 -6.03
CA PHE A 80 16.62 -0.29 -7.47
C PHE A 80 17.73 0.57 -8.08
N TYR A 81 18.03 1.73 -7.50
CA TYR A 81 18.93 2.73 -8.10
C TYR A 81 20.19 2.99 -7.28
N HIS A 82 20.08 2.99 -5.95
CA HIS A 82 21.22 3.27 -5.08
C HIS A 82 22.21 2.10 -5.12
N ASP A 83 23.47 2.39 -5.42
CA ASP A 83 24.53 1.38 -5.39
C ASP A 83 25.12 1.31 -3.99
N PHE A 84 25.10 0.12 -3.38
CA PHE A 84 25.58 -0.11 -2.01
C PHE A 84 26.99 -0.71 -1.96
N GLY A 85 27.69 -0.78 -3.10
CA GLY A 85 29.05 -1.29 -3.20
C GLY A 85 29.14 -2.65 -3.88
N GLU A 86 30.34 -3.22 -3.91
CA GLU A 86 30.70 -4.39 -4.73
C GLU A 86 30.21 -5.74 -4.16
N ASP A 87 29.78 -5.79 -2.91
CA ASP A 87 29.29 -7.02 -2.26
C ASP A 87 27.82 -7.34 -2.64
N GLU A 88 27.44 -8.63 -2.58
CA GLU A 88 26.08 -9.07 -2.91
C GLU A 88 25.05 -8.44 -1.94
N HIS A 89 24.43 -7.37 -2.41
CA HIS A 89 23.48 -6.61 -1.60
C HIS A 89 22.13 -7.35 -1.48
N VAL A 90 21.43 -7.15 -0.36
CA VAL A 90 20.12 -7.78 -0.07
C VAL A 90 19.07 -7.47 -1.15
N PHE A 91 19.26 -6.38 -1.89
CA PHE A 91 18.37 -5.96 -2.98
C PHE A 91 18.73 -6.52 -4.37
N MET A 92 19.74 -7.39 -4.48
CA MET A 92 20.09 -8.06 -5.74
C MET A 92 18.99 -8.98 -6.28
N PRO A 93 18.30 -9.83 -5.48
CA PRO A 93 17.22 -10.67 -5.99
C PRO A 93 16.03 -9.87 -6.56
N PRO A 94 15.54 -8.79 -5.91
CA PRO A 94 14.55 -7.88 -6.51
C PRO A 94 15.01 -7.24 -7.82
N ARG A 95 16.27 -6.81 -7.94
CA ARG A 95 16.82 -6.25 -9.18
C ARG A 95 16.83 -7.26 -10.31
N ARG A 96 17.28 -8.50 -10.04
CA ARG A 96 17.25 -9.59 -11.03
C ARG A 96 15.82 -9.94 -11.46
N TRP A 97 14.85 -9.91 -10.53
CA TRP A 97 13.44 -10.08 -10.88
C TRP A 97 12.93 -8.97 -11.81
N LEU A 98 13.24 -7.71 -11.50
CA LEU A 98 12.84 -6.56 -12.32
C LEU A 98 13.46 -6.65 -13.72
N GLN A 99 14.74 -7.03 -13.82
CA GLN A 99 15.41 -7.24 -15.10
C GLN A 99 14.70 -8.30 -15.94
N ARG A 100 14.33 -9.44 -15.34
CA ARG A 100 13.52 -10.46 -16.03
C ARG A 100 12.16 -9.92 -16.48
N GLN A 101 11.51 -9.05 -15.70
CA GLN A 101 10.25 -8.44 -16.15
C GLN A 101 10.49 -7.49 -17.32
N LYS A 102 11.53 -6.65 -17.25
CA LYS A 102 11.92 -5.78 -18.36
C LYS A 102 12.22 -6.59 -19.62
N GLU A 103 12.92 -7.70 -19.49
CA GLU A 103 13.21 -8.59 -20.62
C GLU A 103 11.93 -9.15 -21.23
N ARG A 104 10.97 -9.59 -20.41
CA ARG A 104 9.72 -10.16 -20.92
C ARG A 104 8.83 -9.15 -21.66
N PHE A 105 8.85 -7.88 -21.27
CA PHE A 105 7.96 -6.86 -21.82
C PHE A 105 8.62 -5.92 -22.83
N LEU A 106 9.93 -5.70 -22.71
CA LEU A 106 10.68 -4.72 -23.50
C LEU A 106 11.74 -5.37 -24.40
N THR A 107 11.82 -6.71 -24.48
CA THR A 107 12.66 -7.39 -25.48
C THR A 107 11.81 -7.97 -26.59
N LEU A 108 12.44 -8.09 -27.76
CA LEU A 108 11.88 -8.74 -28.93
C LEU A 108 11.43 -10.15 -28.57
N SER A 109 10.25 -10.55 -29.04
CA SER A 109 9.83 -11.94 -28.98
C SER A 109 10.89 -12.84 -29.62
N PRO A 110 11.00 -14.13 -29.24
CA PRO A 110 12.04 -15.00 -29.78
C PRO A 110 12.09 -15.04 -31.32
N ALA A 111 10.94 -14.86 -31.98
CA ALA A 111 10.82 -14.77 -33.43
C ALA A 111 11.38 -13.44 -33.98
N GLU A 112 11.05 -12.31 -33.37
CA GLU A 112 11.56 -11.00 -33.77
C GLU A 112 13.07 -10.87 -33.53
N LYS A 113 13.59 -11.55 -32.48
CA LYS A 113 15.02 -11.60 -32.22
C LYS A 113 15.77 -12.35 -33.32
N HIS A 114 15.23 -13.46 -33.82
CA HIS A 114 15.82 -14.20 -34.95
C HIS A 114 15.87 -13.37 -36.23
N LEU A 115 14.81 -12.61 -36.51
CA LEU A 115 14.76 -11.70 -37.66
C LEU A 115 15.76 -10.55 -37.52
N ALA A 116 15.92 -10.00 -36.32
CA ALA A 116 16.93 -8.98 -36.04
C ALA A 116 18.35 -9.53 -36.18
N ASP A 117 18.61 -10.74 -35.70
CA ASP A 117 19.90 -11.42 -35.79
C ASP A 117 20.25 -11.75 -37.25
N ASP A 118 19.29 -12.19 -38.06
CA ASP A 118 19.48 -12.44 -39.49
C ASP A 118 19.66 -11.16 -40.30
N ALA A 119 18.94 -10.08 -39.97
CA ALA A 119 19.10 -8.77 -40.61
C ALA A 119 20.44 -8.09 -40.28
N ASN A 120 21.05 -8.44 -39.14
CA ASN A 120 22.32 -7.87 -38.67
C ASN A 120 23.55 -8.73 -39.04
N LYS A 121 23.37 -9.86 -39.73
CA LYS A 121 24.49 -10.59 -40.33
C LYS A 121 25.09 -9.74 -41.46
N PRO A 122 26.39 -9.41 -41.42
CA PRO A 122 27.03 -8.71 -42.53
C PRO A 122 26.99 -9.64 -43.76
N THR A 123 26.42 -9.15 -44.87
CA THR A 123 26.52 -9.83 -46.16
C THR A 123 27.96 -9.71 -46.65
N GLU A 124 28.74 -10.77 -46.45
CA GLU A 124 30.01 -11.00 -47.15
C GLU A 124 29.78 -11.36 -48.63
#